data_AF-A0A416NPE3-F1
#
_entry.id   AF-A0A416NPE3-F1
#
_cell.length_a   1.000
_cell.length_b   1.000
_cell.length_c   1.000
_cell.angle_alpha   90.00
_cell.angle_beta   90.00
_cell.angle_gamma   90.00
#
_symmetry.space_group_name_H-M   'P 1'
#
loop_
_entity.id
_entity.type
_entity.pdbx_description
1 polymer ?
#
loop_
_entity_poly.entity_id
_entity_poly.type
_entity_poly.pdbx_seq_one_letter_code
_entity_poly.pdbx_strand_id
1 'polypeptide(L)'
;MVAAHIYMHTHAQGEVMMPSSAIQQLNELIAEGKVVLVNECNLKMADKAVYAATYENLAKVMIDPRGPNKNKGEVCSLAYAKATGIPVFATDEMNLQPIIDTQLNTGIDDITCIRIVDIIEKAYQGEIAVPRKVCKALWIICGKLKETFDREIWPLE
;
A
#
# COMPACT_ATOMS: atom_id res chain seq x y z
N MET A 1 -12.41 0.66 11.45
CA MET A 1 -12.66 1.53 10.28
C MET A 1 -12.72 0.66 9.05
N VAL A 2 -13.79 0.72 8.25
CA VAL A 2 -13.89 0.00 6.96
C VAL A 2 -13.73 1.04 5.86
N ALA A 3 -12.78 0.84 4.95
CA ALA A 3 -12.55 1.78 3.85
C ALA A 3 -13.75 1.77 2.90
N ALA A 4 -14.22 2.95 2.50
CA ALA A 4 -15.29 3.07 1.50
C ALA A 4 -14.80 2.68 0.09
N HIS A 5 -13.54 2.97 -0.21
CA HIS A 5 -12.89 2.63 -1.48
C HIS A 5 -11.42 2.27 -1.23
N ILE A 6 -10.90 1.35 -2.03
CA ILE A 6 -9.46 1.09 -2.14
C ILE A 6 -8.99 1.74 -3.45
N TYR A 7 -7.98 2.61 -3.38
CA TYR A 7 -7.43 3.26 -4.56
C TYR A 7 -6.14 2.56 -4.98
N MET A 8 -5.97 2.33 -6.28
CA MET A 8 -4.73 1.78 -6.84
C MET A 8 -4.28 2.63 -8.02
N HIS A 9 -3.03 3.10 -7.98
CA HIS A 9 -2.48 3.87 -9.08
C HIS A 9 -2.28 2.97 -10.31
N THR A 10 -2.59 3.46 -11.51
CA THR A 10 -2.46 2.68 -12.75
C THR A 10 -1.04 2.16 -12.99
N HIS A 11 -0.01 2.91 -12.58
CA HIS A 11 1.38 2.43 -12.55
C HIS A 11 1.56 1.18 -11.70
N ALA A 12 1.05 1.17 -10.45
CA ALA A 12 1.14 -0.01 -9.58
C ALA A 12 0.32 -1.18 -10.13
N GLN A 13 -0.84 -0.92 -10.74
CA GLN A 13 -1.64 -1.95 -11.39
C GLN A 13 -0.86 -2.62 -12.54
N GLY A 14 -0.15 -1.84 -13.35
CA GLY A 14 0.67 -2.34 -14.45
C GLY A 14 1.90 -3.16 -14.02
N GLU A 15 2.29 -3.12 -12.74
CA GLU A 15 3.37 -3.94 -12.19
C GLU A 15 2.88 -5.35 -11.81
N VAL A 16 1.56 -5.56 -11.66
CA VAL A 16 0.97 -6.86 -11.34
C VAL A 16 0.86 -7.71 -12.62
N MET A 17 1.95 -8.37 -12.96
CA MET A 17 2.05 -9.19 -14.18
C MET A 17 1.93 -10.69 -13.93
N MET A 18 2.08 -11.14 -12.68
CA MET A 18 2.04 -12.55 -12.30
C MET A 18 1.85 -12.72 -10.79
N PRO A 19 1.31 -13.86 -10.33
CA PRO A 19 0.73 -14.96 -11.12
C PRO A 19 -0.64 -14.59 -11.73
N SER A 20 -1.11 -15.34 -12.74
CA SER A 20 -2.39 -15.08 -13.43
C SER A 20 -3.59 -15.05 -12.48
N SER A 21 -3.55 -15.83 -11.40
CA SER A 21 -4.57 -15.81 -10.35
C SER A 21 -4.65 -14.46 -9.63
N ALA A 22 -3.52 -13.81 -9.36
CA ALA A 22 -3.49 -12.49 -8.74
C ALA A 22 -4.04 -11.41 -9.70
N ILE A 23 -3.70 -11.50 -10.99
CA ILE A 23 -4.24 -10.62 -12.03
C ILE A 23 -5.77 -10.76 -12.11
N GLN A 24 -6.27 -12.00 -12.15
CA GLN A 24 -7.70 -12.26 -12.23
C GLN A 24 -8.44 -11.70 -11.00
N GLN A 25 -7.94 -11.99 -9.79
CA GLN A 25 -8.53 -11.47 -8.55
C GLN A 25 -8.54 -9.93 -8.52
N LEU A 26 -7.45 -9.29 -8.95
CA LEU A 26 -7.41 -7.83 -9.02
C LEU A 26 -8.44 -7.27 -10.01
N ASN A 27 -8.58 -7.88 -11.19
CA ASN A 27 -9.57 -7.47 -12.18
C ASN A 27 -11.01 -7.67 -11.68
N GLU A 28 -11.29 -8.74 -10.93
CA GLU A 28 -12.59 -8.96 -10.28
C GLU A 28 -12.87 -7.86 -9.26
N LEU A 29 -11.91 -7.50 -8.40
CA LEU A 29 -12.07 -6.41 -7.43
C LEU A 29 -12.29 -5.04 -8.10
N ILE A 30 -11.66 -4.80 -9.25
CA ILE A 30 -11.88 -3.59 -10.05
C ILE A 30 -13.28 -3.61 -10.66
N ALA A 31 -13.70 -4.73 -11.26
CA ALA A 31 -15.01 -4.88 -11.87
C ALA A 31 -16.16 -4.73 -10.87
N GLU A 32 -15.95 -5.19 -9.63
CA GLU A 32 -16.88 -5.03 -8.51
C GLU A 32 -16.88 -3.62 -7.90
N GLY A 33 -15.99 -2.72 -8.34
CA GLY A 33 -15.85 -1.36 -7.81
C GLY A 33 -15.20 -1.29 -6.42
N LYS A 34 -14.63 -2.39 -5.92
CA LYS A 34 -13.90 -2.43 -4.63
C LYS A 34 -12.54 -1.74 -4.74
N VAL A 35 -11.90 -1.87 -5.90
CA VAL A 35 -10.65 -1.18 -6.25
C VAL A 35 -10.92 -0.14 -7.33
N VAL A 36 -10.62 1.11 -7.04
CA VAL A 36 -10.75 2.24 -7.97
C VAL A 36 -9.38 2.56 -8.54
N LEU A 37 -9.24 2.45 -9.86
CA LEU A 37 -8.02 2.84 -10.56
C LEU A 37 -7.92 4.36 -10.66
N VAL A 38 -6.76 4.88 -10.27
CA VAL A 38 -6.49 6.33 -10.25
C VAL A 38 -5.20 6.68 -10.97
N ASN A 39 -5.13 7.93 -11.43
CA ASN A 39 -3.94 8.54 -12.00
C ASN A 39 -4.00 10.07 -11.86
N GLU A 40 -2.89 10.73 -12.14
CA GLU A 40 -2.71 12.17 -12.04
C GLU A 40 -3.49 12.97 -13.10
N CYS A 41 -3.89 12.35 -14.21
CA CYS A 41 -4.52 13.06 -15.34
C CYS A 41 -5.84 13.74 -14.94
N ASN A 42 -6.58 13.11 -14.02
CA ASN A 42 -7.92 13.54 -13.59
C ASN A 42 -7.92 14.44 -12.34
N LEU A 43 -6.74 14.75 -11.79
CA LEU A 43 -6.61 15.65 -10.65
C LEU A 43 -6.98 17.10 -11.01
N LYS A 44 -7.52 17.84 -10.04
CA LYS A 44 -7.74 19.29 -10.18
C LYS A 44 -6.38 20.00 -10.26
N MET A 45 -6.35 21.23 -10.78
CA MET A 45 -5.09 21.97 -10.97
C MET A 45 -4.29 22.15 -9.67
N ALA A 46 -4.96 22.41 -8.55
CA ALA A 46 -4.29 22.50 -7.24
C ALA A 46 -3.65 21.15 -6.85
N ASP A 47 -4.43 20.07 -6.90
CA ASP A 47 -3.98 18.71 -6.56
C ASP A 47 -2.86 18.25 -7.51
N LYS A 48 -2.88 18.63 -8.79
CA LYS A 48 -1.79 18.36 -9.75
C LYS A 48 -0.47 19.01 -9.32
N ALA A 49 -0.51 20.22 -8.80
CA ALA A 49 0.69 20.90 -8.30
C ALA A 49 1.25 20.18 -7.06
N VAL A 50 0.38 19.76 -6.14
CA VAL A 50 0.78 18.97 -4.96
C VAL A 50 1.35 17.62 -5.37
N TYR A 51 0.69 16.93 -6.32
CA TYR A 51 1.15 15.65 -6.86
C TYR A 51 2.55 15.79 -7.48
N ALA A 52 2.77 16.78 -8.35
CA ALA A 52 4.05 16.97 -9.03
C ALA A 52 5.18 17.27 -8.03
N ALA A 53 4.94 18.20 -7.09
CA ALA A 53 5.93 18.53 -6.06
C ALA A 53 6.25 17.32 -5.16
N THR A 54 5.22 16.56 -4.78
CA THR A 54 5.38 15.35 -3.95
C THR A 54 6.14 14.26 -4.70
N TYR A 55 5.79 14.01 -5.96
CA TYR A 55 6.48 13.05 -6.82
C TYR A 55 7.96 13.40 -6.96
N GLU A 56 8.28 14.66 -7.27
CA GLU A 56 9.67 15.11 -7.40
C GLU A 56 10.47 14.95 -6.10
N ASN A 57 9.85 15.20 -4.95
CA ASN A 57 10.51 15.03 -3.66
C ASN A 57 10.80 13.54 -3.37
N LEU A 58 9.78 12.69 -3.51
CA LEU A 58 9.90 11.25 -3.28
C LEU A 58 10.85 10.57 -4.28
N ALA A 59 10.82 10.98 -5.55
CA ALA A 59 11.69 10.43 -6.59
C ALA A 59 13.18 10.58 -6.25
N LYS A 60 13.58 11.66 -5.58
CA LYS A 60 14.98 11.89 -5.16
C LYS A 60 15.48 10.89 -4.13
N VAL A 61 14.59 10.31 -3.34
CA VAL A 61 14.95 9.42 -2.21
C VAL A 61 14.56 7.97 -2.45
N MET A 62 13.52 7.71 -3.25
CA MET A 62 12.97 6.38 -3.48
C MET A 62 13.35 5.76 -4.83
N ILE A 63 13.69 6.56 -5.85
CA ILE A 63 13.98 6.05 -7.19
C ILE A 63 15.50 6.00 -7.40
N ASP A 64 16.03 4.81 -7.63
CA ASP A 64 17.43 4.64 -8.06
C ASP A 64 17.56 5.05 -9.53
N PRO A 65 18.44 6.00 -9.90
CA PRO A 65 18.69 6.37 -11.29
C PRO A 65 19.11 5.19 -12.19
N ARG A 66 19.70 4.14 -11.62
CA ARG A 66 20.10 2.92 -12.35
C ARG A 66 18.94 1.96 -12.61
N GLY A 67 17.81 2.17 -11.94
CA GLY A 67 16.59 1.38 -12.09
C GLY A 67 15.35 2.25 -11.90
N PRO A 68 15.09 3.22 -12.80
CA PRO A 68 14.11 4.29 -12.57
C PRO A 68 12.65 3.82 -12.49
N ASN A 69 12.38 2.58 -12.90
CA ASN A 69 11.06 1.96 -12.77
C ASN A 69 10.87 1.23 -11.44
N LYS A 70 11.96 0.91 -10.73
CA LYS A 70 11.91 0.30 -9.40
C LYS A 70 11.34 1.36 -8.45
N ASN A 71 10.19 1.07 -7.83
CA ASN A 71 9.44 1.94 -6.92
C ASN A 71 8.61 3.05 -7.58
N LYS A 72 8.50 3.09 -8.92
CA LYS A 72 7.69 4.10 -9.59
C LYS A 72 6.21 3.99 -9.21
N GLY A 73 5.66 2.77 -9.14
CA GLY A 73 4.31 2.54 -8.66
C GLY A 73 4.05 3.12 -7.27
N GLU A 74 4.98 2.94 -6.33
CA GLU A 74 4.89 3.45 -4.96
C GLU A 74 4.95 4.97 -4.91
N VAL A 75 5.91 5.58 -5.61
CA VAL A 75 6.08 7.03 -5.65
C VAL A 75 4.83 7.71 -6.25
N CYS A 76 4.31 7.20 -7.37
CA CYS A 76 3.07 7.70 -7.94
C CYS A 76 1.89 7.54 -6.98
N SER A 77 1.78 6.39 -6.31
CA SER A 77 0.68 6.12 -5.38
C SER A 77 0.72 7.04 -4.15
N LEU A 78 1.90 7.30 -3.59
CA LEU A 78 2.08 8.21 -2.45
C LEU A 78 1.84 9.67 -2.85
N ALA A 79 2.34 10.09 -4.01
CA ALA A 79 2.07 11.43 -4.52
C ALA A 79 0.58 11.66 -4.74
N TYR A 80 -0.13 10.67 -5.27
CA TYR A 80 -1.58 10.72 -5.42
C TYR A 80 -2.29 10.79 -4.07
N ALA A 81 -1.90 9.94 -3.12
CA ALA A 81 -2.47 9.93 -1.78
C ALA A 81 -2.32 11.28 -1.09
N LYS A 82 -1.14 11.90 -1.16
CA LYS A 82 -0.90 13.23 -0.58
C LYS A 82 -1.73 14.31 -1.27
N ALA A 83 -1.78 14.30 -2.60
CA ALA A 83 -2.54 15.28 -3.38
C ALA A 83 -4.05 15.21 -3.14
N THR A 84 -4.57 14.06 -2.70
CA THR A 84 -6.01 13.81 -2.53
C THR A 84 -6.44 13.64 -1.08
N GLY A 85 -5.52 13.76 -0.12
CA GLY A 85 -5.79 13.62 1.30
C GLY A 85 -6.17 12.19 1.73
N ILE A 86 -5.63 11.16 1.05
CA ILE A 86 -5.82 9.76 1.44
C ILE A 86 -4.86 9.43 2.60
N PRO A 87 -5.36 9.10 3.81
CA PRO A 87 -4.52 9.05 5.01
C PRO A 87 -3.90 7.68 5.27
N VAL A 88 -4.28 6.64 4.53
CA VAL A 88 -3.81 5.26 4.76
C VAL A 88 -3.19 4.71 3.49
N PHE A 89 -1.97 4.19 3.62
CA PHE A 89 -1.21 3.61 2.52
C PHE A 89 -0.90 2.13 2.79
N ALA A 90 -1.48 1.22 2.00
CA ALA A 90 -1.18 -0.20 2.14
C ALA A 90 0.16 -0.54 1.46
N THR A 91 1.08 -1.16 2.20
CA THR A 91 2.42 -1.53 1.69
C THR A 91 2.97 -2.72 2.47
N ASP A 92 3.90 -3.47 1.89
CA ASP A 92 4.72 -4.47 2.58
C ASP A 92 6.15 -3.98 2.89
N GLU A 93 6.54 -2.80 2.41
CA GLU A 93 7.86 -2.20 2.66
C GLU A 93 7.97 -1.69 4.10
N MET A 94 8.98 -2.19 4.83
CA MET A 94 9.16 -1.88 6.24
C MET A 94 9.67 -0.46 6.48
N ASN A 95 10.43 0.10 5.55
CA ASN A 95 11.09 1.39 5.72
C ASN A 95 10.29 2.55 5.10
N LEU A 96 9.08 2.29 4.62
CA LEU A 96 8.30 3.32 3.94
C LEU A 96 7.75 4.39 4.90
N GLN A 97 7.26 3.98 6.08
CA GLN A 97 6.72 4.93 7.06
C GLN A 97 7.75 6.01 7.46
N PRO A 98 9.01 5.70 7.84
CA PRO A 98 10.02 6.72 8.12
C PRO A 98 10.27 7.70 6.96
N ILE A 99 10.20 7.23 5.71
CA ILE A 99 10.36 8.09 4.52
C ILE A 99 9.15 9.03 4.42
N ILE A 100 7.93 8.52 4.57
CA ILE A 100 6.70 9.32 4.58
C ILE A 100 6.76 10.35 5.71
N ASP A 101 7.18 9.96 6.91
CA ASP A 101 7.28 10.85 8.06
C ASP A 101 8.25 12.00 7.82
N THR A 102 9.38 11.71 7.15
CA THR A 102 10.42 12.72 6.87
C THR A 102 10.05 13.63 5.70
N GLN A 103 9.38 13.10 4.68
CA GLN A 103 9.19 13.78 3.40
C GLN A 103 7.80 14.39 3.22
N LEU A 104 6.77 13.82 3.84
CA LEU A 104 5.36 14.11 3.54
C LEU A 104 4.52 14.50 4.76
N ASN A 105 4.77 13.86 5.92
CA ASN A 105 3.97 14.14 7.11
C ASN A 105 4.44 15.43 7.76
N THR A 106 3.48 16.32 7.99
CA THR A 106 3.72 17.67 8.51
C THR A 106 2.71 18.02 9.61
N GLY A 107 1.84 17.08 10.00
CA GLY A 107 0.68 17.30 10.86
C GLY A 107 -0.60 17.63 10.08
N ILE A 108 -0.55 17.72 8.75
CA ILE A 108 -1.68 18.00 7.86
C ILE A 108 -1.69 16.95 6.75
N ASP A 109 -2.83 16.29 6.59
CA ASP A 109 -3.03 15.21 5.62
C ASP A 109 -1.91 14.17 5.68
N ASP A 110 -1.60 13.75 6.92
CA ASP A 110 -0.54 12.77 7.17
C ASP A 110 -0.98 11.38 6.70
N ILE A 111 0.00 10.63 6.20
CA ILE A 111 -0.17 9.30 5.64
C ILE A 111 0.41 8.29 6.63
N THR A 112 -0.39 7.29 6.98
CA THR A 112 0.01 6.15 7.80
C THR A 112 0.03 4.89 6.96
N CYS A 113 1.13 4.15 7.00
CA CYS A 113 1.24 2.85 6.38
C CYS A 113 0.42 1.81 7.16
N ILE A 114 -0.22 0.93 6.41
CA ILE A 114 -0.77 -0.32 6.94
C ILE A 114 -0.10 -1.48 6.22
N ARG A 115 0.51 -2.37 6.99
CA ARG A 115 1.23 -3.55 6.50
C ARG A 115 0.47 -4.82 6.84
N ILE A 116 0.85 -5.92 6.20
CA ILE A 116 0.24 -7.23 6.46
C ILE A 116 0.37 -7.65 7.93
N VAL A 117 1.47 -7.29 8.60
CA VAL A 117 1.68 -7.57 10.02
C VAL A 117 0.66 -6.84 10.89
N ASP A 118 0.38 -5.57 10.58
CA ASP A 118 -0.58 -4.76 11.32
C ASP A 118 -2.01 -5.33 11.17
N ILE A 119 -2.35 -5.85 9.98
CA ILE A 119 -3.62 -6.55 9.74
C ILE A 119 -3.71 -7.84 10.57
N ILE A 120 -2.62 -8.61 10.64
CA ILE A 120 -2.57 -9.86 11.40
C ILE A 120 -2.67 -9.58 12.90
N GLU A 121 -1.99 -8.56 13.41
CA GLU A 121 -2.07 -8.14 14.81
C GLU A 121 -3.49 -7.72 15.18
N LYS A 122 -4.17 -6.96 14.33
CA LYS A 122 -5.58 -6.60 14.51
C LYS A 122 -6.49 -7.83 14.55
N ALA A 123 -6.22 -8.83 13.72
CA ALA A 123 -6.98 -10.07 13.74
C ALA A 123 -6.74 -10.88 15.02
N TYR A 124 -5.49 -10.93 15.49
CA TYR A 124 -5.11 -11.60 16.73
C TYR A 124 -5.76 -10.94 17.95
N GLN A 125 -5.81 -9.61 17.98
CA GLN A 125 -6.45 -8.82 19.04
C GLN A 125 -7.99 -8.83 18.98
N GLY A 126 -8.58 -9.47 17.96
CA GLY A 126 -10.03 -9.54 17.78
C GLY A 126 -10.67 -8.26 17.24
N GLU A 127 -9.87 -7.29 16.76
CA GLU A 127 -10.39 -6.07 16.13
C GLU A 127 -11.01 -6.33 14.75
N ILE A 128 -10.50 -7.35 14.04
CA ILE A 128 -11.05 -7.80 12.76
C ILE A 128 -11.29 -9.31 12.77
N ALA A 129 -12.40 -9.74 12.17
CA ALA A 129 -12.78 -11.14 12.12
C ALA A 129 -12.09 -11.87 10.95
N VAL A 130 -10.78 -12.12 11.06
CA VAL A 130 -10.02 -12.91 10.10
C VAL A 130 -9.50 -14.18 10.78
N PRO A 131 -9.80 -15.39 10.27
CA PRO A 131 -9.34 -16.62 10.90
C PRO A 131 -7.81 -16.72 10.91
N ARG A 132 -7.22 -17.23 12.00
CA ARG A 132 -5.76 -17.47 12.12
C ARG A 132 -5.16 -18.20 10.92
N LYS A 133 -5.87 -19.19 10.37
CA LYS A 133 -5.43 -19.94 9.18
C LYS A 133 -5.24 -19.05 7.93
N VAL A 134 -6.08 -18.01 7.77
CA VAL A 134 -6.00 -17.04 6.67
C VAL A 134 -4.85 -16.08 6.94
N CYS A 135 -4.72 -15.54 8.16
CA CYS A 135 -3.59 -14.70 8.57
C CYS A 135 -2.24 -15.40 8.34
N LYS A 136 -2.15 -16.68 8.67
CA LYS A 136 -0.96 -17.50 8.43
C LYS A 136 -0.65 -17.66 6.94
N ALA A 137 -1.68 -17.87 6.11
CA ALA A 137 -1.49 -17.96 4.66
C ALA A 137 -0.98 -16.63 4.08
N LEU A 138 -1.56 -15.50 4.50
CA LEU A 138 -1.11 -14.16 4.10
C LEU A 138 0.35 -13.93 4.48
N TRP A 139 0.74 -14.28 5.71
CA TRP A 139 2.13 -14.17 6.18
C TRP A 139 3.12 -14.92 5.27
N ILE A 140 2.80 -16.17 4.91
CA ILE A 140 3.65 -17.01 4.06
C ILE A 140 3.69 -16.47 2.62
N ILE A 141 2.56 -16.01 2.08
CA ILE A 141 2.48 -15.43 0.72
C ILE A 141 3.36 -14.18 0.61
N CYS A 142 3.47 -13.40 1.68
CA CYS A 142 4.41 -12.26 1.77
C CYS A 142 5.87 -12.68 1.96
N GLY A 143 6.22 -13.95 1.75
CA GLY A 143 7.59 -14.48 1.83
C GLY A 143 8.15 -14.60 3.25
N LYS A 144 7.30 -14.51 4.29
CA LYS A 144 7.74 -14.58 5.69
C LYS A 144 7.72 -16.01 6.22
N LEU A 145 8.61 -16.31 7.17
CA LEU A 145 8.78 -17.66 7.71
C LEU A 145 7.56 -18.11 8.52
N LYS A 146 7.09 -19.33 8.25
CA LYS A 146 5.97 -19.96 8.95
C LYS A 146 6.26 -20.13 10.45
N GLU A 147 7.49 -20.48 10.79
CA GLU A 147 7.95 -20.75 12.14
C GLU A 147 7.89 -19.47 12.99
N THR A 148 8.24 -18.32 12.41
CA THR A 148 8.09 -17.01 13.06
C THR A 148 6.63 -16.70 13.33
N PHE A 149 5.72 -17.01 12.40
CA PHE A 149 4.29 -16.82 12.64
C PHE A 149 3.79 -17.63 13.84
N ASP A 150 4.14 -18.91 13.88
CA ASP A 150 3.67 -19.83 14.93
C ASP A 150 4.32 -19.56 16.30
N ARG A 151 5.51 -18.96 16.36
CA ARG A 151 6.24 -18.71 17.62
C ARG A 151 6.07 -17.30 18.17
N GLU A 152 5.97 -16.30 17.30
CA GLU A 152 6.13 -14.89 17.70
C GLU A 152 4.89 -14.04 17.34
N ILE A 153 4.27 -14.28 16.18
CA ILE A 153 3.18 -13.42 15.69
C ILE A 153 1.81 -13.84 16.24
N TRP A 154 1.49 -15.13 16.15
CA TRP A 154 0.22 -15.67 16.67
C TRP A 154 0.42 -17.10 17.21
N PRO A 155 0.95 -17.24 18.44
CA PRO A 155 1.17 -18.55 19.05
C PRO A 155 -0.12 -19.36 19.20
N LEU A 156 0.01 -20.69 19.08
CA LEU A 156 -1.03 -21.60 19.55
C LEU A 156 -0.74 -21.84 21.03
N GLU A 157 -1.67 -21.43 21.90
CA GLU A 157 -1.68 -21.86 23.30
C GLU A 157 -1.78 -23.39 23.42
#